data_AF-A0A926ERI7-F1
#
_entry.id   AF-A0A926ERI7-F1
#
_cell.length_a   1.000
_cell.length_b   1.000
_cell.length_c   1.000
_cell.angle_alpha   90.00
_cell.angle_beta   90.00
_cell.angle_gamma   90.00
#
_symmetry.space_group_name_H-M   'P 1'
#
loop_
_entity.id
_entity.type
_entity.pdbx_description
1 polymer ?
#
loop_
_entity_poly.entity_id
_entity_poly.type
_entity_poly.pdbx_seq_one_letter_code
_entity_poly.pdbx_strand_id
1 'polypeptide(L)' 'MENKKTMEEVIKQAKKIEENNFSNMEYTSSISMLINSNDLAQPKDKKLSEKFRKLNRQLEDINKLTSDLLDDLTSRHN' A
#
# COMPACT_ATOMS: atom_id res chain seq x y z
N MET A 1 -23.94 -1.99 -10.35
CA MET A 1 -23.63 -2.13 -11.80
C MET A 1 -24.50 -3.24 -12.35
N GLU A 2 -25.09 -3.07 -13.53
CA GLU A 2 -26.00 -4.07 -14.11
C GLU A 2 -25.28 -5.34 -14.62
N ASN A 3 -23.97 -5.23 -14.93
CA ASN A 3 -23.18 -6.36 -15.41
C ASN A 3 -22.36 -7.02 -14.29
N LYS A 4 -22.83 -8.17 -13.81
CA LYS A 4 -22.17 -8.96 -12.75
C LYS A 4 -20.76 -9.42 -13.12
N LYS A 5 -20.54 -9.84 -14.37
CA LYS A 5 -19.21 -10.27 -14.86
C LYS A 5 -18.21 -9.12 -14.86
N THR A 6 -18.65 -7.93 -15.27
CA THR A 6 -17.81 -6.73 -15.18
C THR A 6 -17.47 -6.38 -13.74
N MET A 7 -18.45 -6.48 -12.82
CA MET A 7 -18.21 -6.24 -11.39
C MET A 7 -17.17 -7.23 -10.81
N GLU A 8 -17.26 -8.51 -11.14
CA GLU A 8 -16.29 -9.53 -10.71
C GLU A 8 -14.87 -9.23 -11.20
N GLU A 9 -14.71 -8.83 -12.46
CA GLU A 9 -13.40 -8.44 -12.99
C GLU A 9 -12.87 -7.17 -12.32
N VAL A 10 -13.73 -6.18 -12.04
CA VAL A 10 -13.33 -4.97 -11.29
C VAL A 10 -12.84 -5.34 -9.89
N ILE A 11 -13.57 -6.18 -9.15
CA ILE A 11 -13.16 -6.67 -7.82
C ILE A 11 -11.81 -7.39 -7.91
N LYS A 12 -11.63 -8.26 -8.91
CA LYS A 12 -10.38 -8.99 -9.12
C LYS A 12 -9.19 -8.06 -9.38
N GLN A 13 -9.36 -6.99 -10.17
CA GLN A 13 -8.30 -6.01 -10.37
C GLN A 13 -8.02 -5.22 -9.09
N ALA A 14 -9.05 -4.83 -8.34
CA ALA A 14 -8.87 -4.12 -7.06
C ALA A 14 -8.11 -4.98 -6.02
N LYS A 15 -8.37 -6.29 -5.96
CA LYS A 15 -7.60 -7.23 -5.12
C LYS A 15 -6.12 -7.27 -5.49
N LYS A 16 -5.80 -7.27 -6.79
CA LYS A 16 -4.40 -7.18 -7.23
C LYS A 16 -3.73 -5.86 -6.83
N ILE A 17 -4.47 -4.76 -6.82
CA ILE A 17 -3.95 -3.48 -6.34
C ILE A 17 -3.62 -3.58 -4.84
N GLU A 18 -4.50 -4.18 -4.04
CA GLU A 18 -4.27 -4.42 -2.61
C GLU A 18 -3.03 -5.30 -2.36
N GLU A 19 -2.90 -6.42 -3.07
CA GLU A 19 -1.73 -7.30 -3.00
C GLU A 19 -0.43 -6.54 -3.31
N ASN A 20 -0.43 -5.72 -4.36
CA ASN A 20 0.72 -4.90 -4.72
C ASN A 20 1.03 -3.82 -3.67
N ASN A 21 0.00 -3.21 -3.06
CA ASN A 21 0.19 -2.24 -1.99
C ASN A 21 0.87 -2.88 -0.78
N PHE A 22 0.44 -4.11 -0.42
CA PHE A 22 1.07 -4.88 0.65
C PHE A 22 2.55 -5.13 0.37
N SER A 23 2.90 -5.66 -0.81
CA SER A 23 4.30 -5.86 -1.20
C SER A 23 5.10 -4.56 -1.20
N ASN A 24 4.52 -3.46 -1.66
CA ASN A 24 5.17 -2.15 -1.62
C ASN A 24 5.48 -1.72 -0.17
N MET A 25 4.55 -1.90 0.76
CA MET A 25 4.78 -1.61 2.19
C MET A 25 5.90 -2.47 2.79
N GLU A 26 5.99 -3.75 2.41
CA GLU A 26 7.07 -4.65 2.86
C GLU A 26 8.44 -4.17 2.36
N TYR A 27 8.54 -3.83 1.07
CA TYR A 27 9.78 -3.32 0.49
C TYR A 27 10.22 -2.01 1.12
N THR A 28 9.31 -1.06 1.29
CA THR A 28 9.67 0.25 1.84
C THR A 28 9.98 0.19 3.33
N SER A 29 9.35 -0.72 4.08
CA SER A 29 9.73 -1.03 5.47
C SER A 29 11.12 -1.63 5.55
N SER A 30 11.42 -2.60 4.69
CA SER A 30 12.76 -3.24 4.62
C SER A 30 13.85 -2.22 4.27
N ILE A 31 13.60 -1.34 3.31
CA ILE A 31 14.54 -0.26 2.96
C ILE A 31 14.71 0.72 4.13
N SER A 32 13.62 1.08 4.80
CA SER A 32 13.69 1.95 5.98
C SER A 32 14.55 1.33 7.08
N MET A 33 14.45 0.01 7.31
CA MET A 33 15.34 -0.69 8.24
C MET A 33 16.80 -0.62 7.80
N LEU A 34 17.12 -0.86 6.51
CA LEU A 34 18.49 -0.79 5.99
C LEU A 34 19.12 0.60 6.13
N ILE A 35 18.33 1.67 5.94
CA ILE A 35 18.82 3.04 6.09
C ILE A 35 19.07 3.37 7.57
N ASN A 36 18.30 2.78 8.49
CA ASN A 36 18.37 3.07 9.93
C ASN A 36 19.26 2.10 10.72
N SER A 37 19.58 0.91 10.20
CA SER A 37 20.21 -0.19 10.95
C SER A 37 21.66 0.05 11.36
N ASN A 38 22.29 1.11 10.88
CA ASN A 38 23.72 1.34 11.08
C ASN A 38 24.09 2.33 12.18
N ASP A 39 23.14 3.03 12.81
CA ASP A 39 23.48 4.02 13.83
C ASP A 39 22.42 4.06 14.94
N LEU A 40 22.82 3.65 16.13
CA LEU A 40 22.08 3.68 17.40
C LEU A 40 21.64 5.10 17.85
N ALA A 41 21.62 6.10 16.95
CA ALA A 41 21.24 7.47 17.30
C ALA A 41 20.71 8.35 16.15
N GLN A 42 21.11 8.19 14.88
CA GLN A 42 20.68 9.08 13.78
C GLN A 42 20.76 8.38 12.41
N PRO A 43 19.83 8.63 11.47
CA PRO A 43 19.98 8.11 10.11
C PRO A 43 21.21 8.72 9.43
N LYS A 44 22.03 7.89 8.76
CA LYS A 44 23.20 8.33 7.98
C LYS A 44 22.85 9.37 6.91
N ASP A 45 21.63 9.28 6.35
CA ASP A 45 21.07 10.26 5.43
C ASP A 45 19.62 10.59 5.83
N LYS A 46 19.45 11.62 6.66
CA LYS A 46 18.14 12.10 7.10
C LYS A 46 17.21 12.45 5.95
N LYS A 47 17.74 13.02 4.86
CA LYS A 47 16.95 13.44 3.71
C LYS A 47 16.41 12.23 2.96
N LEU A 48 17.21 11.18 2.84
CA LEU A 48 16.77 9.90 2.26
C LEU A 48 15.73 9.21 3.16
N SER A 49 15.96 9.16 4.47
CA SER A 49 15.00 8.61 5.44
C SER A 49 13.65 9.33 5.40
N GLU A 50 13.65 10.67 5.31
CA GLU A 50 12.41 11.46 5.21
C GLU A 50 11.62 11.15 3.93
N LYS A 51 12.32 10.93 2.79
CA LYS A 51 11.67 10.53 1.54
C LYS A 51 10.97 9.18 1.67
N PHE A 52 11.65 8.17 2.24
CA PHE A 52 11.04 6.86 2.47
C PHE A 52 9.91 6.92 3.50
N ARG A 53 10.05 7.72 4.57
CA ARG A 53 8.96 7.94 5.52
C ARG A 53 7.73 8.56 4.86
N LYS A 54 7.93 9.53 3.96
CA LYS A 54 6.83 10.13 3.19
C LYS A 54 6.18 9.10 2.26
N LEU A 55 6.99 8.29 1.57
CA LEU A 55 6.48 7.22 0.70
C LEU A 55 5.66 6.19 1.49
N ASN A 56 6.12 5.74 2.66
CA ASN A 56 5.38 4.82 3.53
C ASN A 56 4.00 5.36 3.89
N ARG A 57 3.91 6.62 4.31
CA ARG A 57 2.62 7.25 4.65
C ARG A 57 1.66 7.27 3.46
N GLN A 58 2.16 7.61 2.27
CA GLN A 58 1.33 7.61 1.07
C GLN A 58 0.88 6.19 0.69
N LEU A 59 1.72 5.17 0.91
CA LEU A 59 1.33 3.77 0.71
C LEU A 59 0.28 3.31 1.71
N GLU A 60 0.37 3.72 2.98
CA GLU A 60 -0.67 3.47 3.99
C GLU A 60 -2.01 4.08 3.58
N ASP A 61 -2.01 5.34 3.12
CA ASP A 61 -3.21 6.02 2.63
C ASP A 61 -3.81 5.31 1.41
N ILE A 62 -2.97 4.94 0.44
CA ILE A 62 -3.39 4.20 -0.77
C ILE A 62 -3.96 2.83 -0.40
N ASN A 63 -3.32 2.12 0.53
CA ASN A 63 -3.77 0.82 0.99
C ASN A 63 -5.15 0.92 1.66
N LYS A 64 -5.34 1.93 2.51
CA LYS A 64 -6.64 2.19 3.15
C LYS A 64 -7.73 2.50 2.11
N LEU A 65 -7.45 3.40 1.15
CA LEU A 65 -8.40 3.71 0.08
C LEU A 65 -8.75 2.49 -0.78
N THR A 66 -7.78 1.59 -0.98
CA THR A 66 -7.98 0.35 -1.75
C THR A 66 -8.87 -0.63 -0.97
N SER A 67 -8.65 -0.76 0.33
CA SER A 67 -9.48 -1.58 1.22
C SER A 67 -10.91 -1.05 1.30
N ASP A 68 -11.10 0.25 1.52
CA ASP A 68 -12.42 0.90 1.53
C ASP A 68 -13.17 0.69 0.20
N LEU A 69 -12.45 0.77 -0.93
CA LEU A 69 -13.01 0.49 -2.26
C LEU A 69 -13.42 -0.99 -2.42
N LEU A 70 -12.61 -1.93 -1.95
CA LEU A 70 -12.93 -3.35 -2.01
C LEU A 70 -14.15 -3.72 -1.18
N ASP A 71 -14.31 -3.09 -0.02
CA ASP A 71 -15.48 -3.27 0.84
C ASP A 71 -16.76 -2.76 0.13
N ASP A 72 -16.71 -1.56 -0.46
CA ASP A 72 -17.84 -1.02 -1.23
C ASP A 72 -18.18 -1.91 -2.45
N LEU A 73 -17.18 -2.33 -3.23
CA LEU A 73 -17.39 -3.18 -4.40
C LEU A 73 -17.98 -4.54 -4.02
N THR A 74 -17.48 -5.16 -2.96
CA THR A 74 -17.94 -6.46 -2.48
C THR A 74 -19.35 -6.37 -1.92
N SER A 75 -19.68 -5.30 -1.20
CA SER A 75 -21.04 -5.04 -0.70
C SER A 75 -22.09 -4.86 -1.80
N ARG A 76 -21.68 -4.41 -2.99
CA ARG A 76 -22.54 -4.23 -4.17
C ARG A 76 -22.66 -5.48 -5.04
N HIS A 77 -21.76 -6.45 -4.86
CA HIS A 77 -21.77 -7.73 -5.59
C HIS A 77 -22.55 -8.81 -4.84
N ASN A 78 -22.43 -8.82 -3.50
CA ASN A 78 -23.25 -9.63 -2.58
C ASN A 78 -24.70 -9.14 -2.51
#